data_AF-A0A2V2SBZ8-F1
#
_entry.id   AF-A0A2V2SBZ8-F1
#
_cell.length_a   1.000
_cell.length_b   1.000
_cell.length_c   1.000
_cell.angle_alpha   90.00
_cell.angle_beta   90.00
_cell.angle_gamma   90.00
#
_symmetry.space_group_name_H-M   'P 1'
#
loop_
_entity.id
_entity.type
_entity.pdbx_description
1 polymer ?
#
loop_
_entity_poly.entity_id
_entity_poly.type
_entity_poly.pdbx_seq_one_letter_code
_entity_poly.pdbx_strand_id
1 'polypeptide(L)'
;MPRTPNATRLLSVSYCAKRLGVRQSSAALAFAGSAQLSFSKRGAAVRQSHAKRLPSALVQSDVNESSGFRRLLGWRGLLLLLGLLVLGIFLFYAEEDWRGRRAWEKYRTEARTRGELPDASALVPPRVLDSENFAMTPFLAPLYDFLAGTQTQRDTNAVARVYDFPHRFNAASLALRAPKEPASNSWFKARTDLIAWQAAYQQGRNKQSRDREGATVTNELDQTAPISDPAANQKAARAVLEDLSECDPVLQEIAAASTRPYSRFNIRYENEDPAAILLPHLAVMKRLSLVLQLRASAHLALDQSDLAFKDIDLSFRLVDATRDEPLIISQLVRLAQLGIVRQPLAEGLARHQWSGAQLQAIQQRLARLDLCGDLKHTFDGERVLLGDKGIEWIQAKPYSRFKLICQLPFPDKPNDYNFDAEAALVASMPKGWFYFERLNYNRLLEDSILGAIDSKTRTISPAACREADLRYAKLSRHAVFRHQVFSALLLPSLTRAVQRTAYGQAGVDAMMVACALERYRLAHGAFPETLEKLVPEFVPKLPHDIINGQPLKYRRTEDGLYVLYSVGWNETDDGGTVAMKGKDGQVDWEKGDWVWRLEK
;
A
#
# COMPACT_ATOMS: atom_id res chain seq x y z
N MET A 1 -9.17 44.04 1.96
CA MET A 1 -9.38 42.72 2.60
C MET A 1 -10.09 41.80 1.62
N PRO A 2 -9.40 40.87 0.94
CA PRO A 2 -10.06 39.85 0.15
C PRO A 2 -10.25 38.56 0.96
N ARG A 3 -11.41 37.94 0.76
CA ARG A 3 -11.88 36.71 1.41
C ARG A 3 -10.99 35.51 1.02
N THR A 4 -10.55 34.76 2.02
CA THR A 4 -9.92 33.43 1.89
C THR A 4 -10.90 32.42 1.24
N PRO A 5 -10.50 31.64 0.22
CA PRO A 5 -11.34 30.58 -0.30
C PRO A 5 -11.29 29.33 0.59
N ASN A 6 -12.44 28.68 0.73
CA ASN A 6 -12.71 27.49 1.54
C ASN A 6 -11.71 26.34 1.29
N ALA A 7 -11.07 25.88 2.37
CA ALA A 7 -10.19 24.72 2.42
C ALA A 7 -10.96 23.39 2.48
N THR A 8 -11.72 23.06 1.42
CA THR A 8 -12.53 21.82 1.37
C THR A 8 -12.26 20.95 0.13
N ARG A 9 -11.01 20.92 -0.36
CA ARG A 9 -10.55 19.93 -1.35
C ARG A 9 -9.09 19.54 -1.09
N LEU A 10 -8.83 18.83 -0.01
CA LEU A 10 -7.58 18.09 0.18
C LEU A 10 -7.94 16.63 0.44
N LEU A 11 -8.03 15.90 -0.67
CA LEU A 11 -8.21 14.46 -0.73
C LEU A 11 -6.81 13.82 -0.73
N SER A 12 -6.21 13.65 0.45
CA SER A 12 -4.98 12.88 0.61
C SER A 12 -5.31 11.41 0.90
N VAL A 13 -4.46 10.52 0.35
CA VAL A 13 -4.44 9.05 0.51
C VAL A 13 -5.65 8.28 -0.06
N SER A 14 -6.89 8.57 0.35
CA SER A 14 -8.06 7.76 -0.02
C SER A 14 -8.46 7.91 -1.50
N TYR A 15 -8.28 9.11 -2.08
CA TYR A 15 -8.54 9.36 -3.50
C TYR A 15 -7.47 8.77 -4.41
N CYS A 16 -6.21 8.74 -3.97
CA CYS A 16 -5.14 8.07 -4.70
C CYS A 16 -5.35 6.55 -4.71
N ALA A 17 -5.73 5.95 -3.57
CA ALA A 17 -6.03 4.51 -3.48
C ALA A 17 -7.19 4.06 -4.40
N LYS A 18 -8.27 4.86 -4.47
CA LYS A 18 -9.42 4.58 -5.36
C LYS A 18 -9.08 4.69 -6.85
N ARG A 19 -8.21 5.65 -7.25
CA ARG A 19 -7.77 5.83 -8.65
C ARG A 19 -6.63 4.88 -9.06
N LEU A 20 -5.87 4.35 -8.10
CA LEU A 20 -4.76 3.41 -8.36
C LEU A 20 -5.21 2.01 -8.78
N GLY A 21 -6.52 1.72 -8.90
CA GLY A 21 -7.04 0.41 -9.28
C GLY A 21 -6.61 -0.72 -8.34
N VAL A 22 -6.08 -0.36 -7.16
CA VAL A 22 -5.94 -1.28 -6.03
C VAL A 22 -7.37 -1.47 -5.56
N ARG A 23 -8.04 -2.52 -6.04
CA ARG A 23 -9.28 -2.97 -5.42
C ARG A 23 -8.99 -3.04 -3.93
N GLN A 24 -9.67 -2.22 -3.15
CA GLN A 24 -9.79 -2.47 -1.73
C GLN A 24 -10.32 -3.90 -1.64
N SER A 25 -9.49 -4.85 -1.22
CA SER A 25 -10.05 -5.96 -0.47
C SER A 25 -10.67 -5.29 0.74
N SER A 26 -11.99 -5.21 0.77
CA SER A 26 -12.81 -4.79 1.91
C SER A 26 -12.68 -5.76 3.09
N ALA A 27 -11.45 -6.21 3.39
CA ALA A 27 -11.12 -7.15 4.45
C ALA A 27 -10.77 -6.44 5.76
N ALA A 28 -10.82 -5.10 5.81
CA ALA A 28 -10.72 -4.33 7.04
C ALA A 28 -12.08 -4.13 7.75
N LEU A 29 -13.16 -4.76 7.26
CA LEU A 29 -14.52 -4.60 7.82
C LEU A 29 -15.29 -5.91 8.04
N ALA A 30 -14.63 -7.06 8.07
CA ALA A 30 -15.30 -8.35 8.25
C ALA A 30 -14.56 -9.27 9.21
N PHE A 31 -14.63 -9.02 10.53
CA PHE A 31 -14.53 -10.07 11.55
C PHE A 31 -14.99 -9.55 12.93
N ALA A 32 -16.30 -9.50 13.16
CA ALA A 32 -16.90 -9.49 14.51
C ALA A 32 -18.39 -9.85 14.38
N GLY A 33 -18.70 -11.15 14.34
CA GLY A 33 -20.08 -11.57 14.12
C GLY A 33 -20.35 -13.04 14.42
N SER A 34 -20.08 -13.48 15.65
CA SER A 34 -20.73 -14.68 16.22
C SER A 34 -20.35 -14.89 17.70
N ALA A 35 -21.09 -14.20 18.58
CA ALA A 35 -21.28 -14.65 19.96
C ALA A 35 -22.68 -14.22 20.41
N GLN A 36 -23.69 -15.01 20.03
CA GLN A 36 -25.03 -14.92 20.61
C GLN A 36 -24.95 -15.47 22.04
N LEU A 37 -25.16 -14.60 23.03
CA LEU A 37 -25.64 -15.02 24.34
C LEU A 37 -26.88 -14.19 24.68
N SER A 38 -27.99 -14.90 24.78
CA SER A 38 -29.33 -14.41 25.05
C SER A 38 -29.43 -13.76 26.43
N PHE A 39 -30.10 -12.61 26.53
CA PHE A 39 -30.85 -12.29 27.74
C PHE A 39 -32.22 -11.68 27.42
N SER A 40 -33.20 -12.38 27.98
CA SER A 40 -34.65 -12.22 28.02
C SER A 40 -35.19 -10.78 28.23
N LYS A 41 -36.22 -10.44 27.45
CA LYS A 41 -37.11 -9.28 27.62
C LYS A 41 -38.18 -9.58 28.69
N ARG A 42 -38.30 -8.71 29.69
CA ARG A 42 -39.54 -8.34 30.39
C ARG A 42 -39.40 -6.83 30.66
N GLY A 43 -40.22 -5.89 30.22
CA GLY A 43 -41.66 -5.91 29.94
C GLY A 43 -42.40 -5.37 31.16
N ALA A 44 -42.65 -4.06 31.23
CA ALA A 44 -43.76 -3.50 32.01
C ALA A 44 -44.06 -2.04 31.62
N ALA A 45 -45.34 -1.82 31.37
CA ALA A 45 -45.97 -0.62 30.84
C ALA A 45 -46.21 0.49 31.88
N VAL A 46 -46.42 1.68 31.34
CA VAL A 46 -46.97 2.88 31.96
C VAL A 46 -48.39 2.65 32.49
N ARG A 47 -48.70 3.16 33.70
CA ARG A 47 -50.07 3.53 34.08
C ARG A 47 -50.07 4.68 35.10
N GLN A 48 -50.84 5.71 34.77
CA GLN A 48 -51.22 6.83 35.63
C GLN A 48 -52.23 6.39 36.71
N SER A 49 -52.20 7.00 37.90
CA SER A 49 -53.42 7.36 38.63
C SER A 49 -53.19 8.31 39.82
N HIS A 50 -53.98 9.39 39.79
CA HIS A 50 -54.72 10.07 40.86
C HIS A 50 -54.04 10.66 42.12
N ALA A 51 -54.26 11.97 42.23
CA ALA A 51 -54.25 12.78 43.44
C ALA A 51 -55.36 12.41 44.45
N LYS A 52 -55.02 12.50 45.75
CA LYS A 52 -55.98 12.70 46.86
C LYS A 52 -55.36 13.59 47.93
N ARG A 53 -56.19 14.50 48.47
CA ARG A 53 -55.88 15.55 49.47
C ARG A 53 -56.01 15.04 50.92
N LEU A 54 -55.10 15.53 51.80
CA LEU A 54 -55.23 16.02 53.20
C LEU A 54 -55.77 15.04 54.30
N PRO A 55 -55.44 15.20 55.62
CA PRO A 55 -55.26 16.48 56.32
C PRO A 55 -54.11 16.62 57.34
N SER A 56 -53.99 17.88 57.77
CA SER A 56 -53.20 18.51 58.82
C SER A 56 -53.35 17.92 60.23
N ALA A 57 -52.22 17.77 60.94
CA ALA A 57 -52.17 17.87 62.40
C ALA A 57 -50.79 18.37 62.88
N LEU A 58 -50.86 19.52 63.54
CA LEU A 58 -49.91 20.19 64.44
C LEU A 58 -48.93 19.27 65.19
N VAL A 59 -47.63 19.61 65.15
CA VAL A 59 -46.79 19.83 66.35
C VAL A 59 -45.67 20.81 65.97
N GLN A 60 -45.73 22.03 66.50
CA GLN A 60 -44.56 22.86 66.71
C GLN A 60 -43.86 22.35 67.99
N SER A 61 -42.60 21.97 67.88
CA SER A 61 -41.68 22.00 69.02
C SER A 61 -40.25 22.16 68.50
N ASP A 62 -39.63 23.23 69.00
CA ASP A 62 -38.20 23.39 69.25
C ASP A 62 -37.28 23.68 68.06
N VAL A 63 -37.18 24.98 67.84
CA VAL A 63 -35.93 25.68 67.55
C VAL A 63 -34.91 25.33 68.64
N ASN A 64 -33.94 24.47 68.35
CA ASN A 64 -32.55 24.75 68.74
C ASN A 64 -31.52 23.88 68.00
N GLU A 65 -30.53 24.60 67.46
CA GLU A 65 -29.13 24.20 67.29
C GLU A 65 -28.79 22.85 66.65
N SER A 66 -28.68 22.86 65.32
CA SER A 66 -27.58 22.13 64.65
C SER A 66 -27.12 22.88 63.39
N SER A 67 -26.79 24.17 63.55
CA SER A 67 -26.11 24.99 62.53
C SER A 67 -24.59 24.85 62.59
N GLY A 68 -24.07 23.69 63.03
CA GLY A 68 -22.64 23.46 63.29
C GLY A 68 -21.85 22.74 62.19
N PHE A 69 -22.42 22.49 60.99
CA PHE A 69 -21.70 21.75 59.92
C PHE A 69 -21.90 22.28 58.49
N ARG A 70 -22.40 23.51 58.31
CA ARG A 70 -22.69 24.09 56.97
C ARG A 70 -21.91 25.36 56.60
N ARG A 71 -20.81 25.70 57.28
CA ARG A 71 -20.08 26.96 57.02
C ARG A 71 -18.55 26.84 56.93
N LEU A 72 -18.01 25.74 56.38
CA LEU A 72 -16.58 25.65 56.05
C LEU A 72 -16.26 25.36 54.57
N LEU A 73 -17.26 25.31 53.68
CA LEU A 73 -17.07 25.47 52.24
C LEU A 73 -17.94 26.63 51.73
N GLY A 74 -17.63 27.85 52.18
CA GLY A 74 -18.08 29.05 51.45
C GLY A 74 -17.39 29.13 50.09
N TRP A 75 -17.82 30.04 49.21
CA TRP A 75 -17.24 30.26 47.88
C TRP A 75 -15.70 30.38 47.88
N ARG A 76 -15.11 30.87 48.98
CA ARG A 76 -13.65 30.92 49.20
C ARG A 76 -12.98 29.53 49.29
N GLY A 77 -13.62 28.55 49.93
CA GLY A 77 -13.14 27.17 49.99
C GLY A 77 -13.24 26.48 48.62
N LEU A 78 -14.30 26.76 47.86
CA LEU A 78 -14.42 26.30 46.47
C LEU A 78 -13.31 26.87 45.57
N LEU A 79 -13.00 28.16 45.70
CA LEU A 79 -11.91 28.81 44.96
C LEU A 79 -10.53 28.25 45.33
N LEU A 80 -10.28 27.94 46.61
CA LEU A 80 -9.03 27.30 47.04
C LEU A 80 -8.89 25.88 46.48
N LEU A 81 -9.97 25.08 46.51
CA LEU A 81 -9.97 23.74 45.91
C LEU A 81 -9.74 23.80 44.39
N LEU A 82 -10.37 24.77 43.71
CA LEU A 82 -10.14 25.00 42.28
C LEU A 82 -8.68 25.42 42.01
N GLY A 83 -8.11 26.30 42.83
CA GLY A 83 -6.71 26.71 42.73
C GLY A 83 -5.72 25.56 42.92
N LEU A 84 -5.95 24.69 43.93
CA LEU A 84 -5.15 23.49 44.16
C LEU A 84 -5.29 22.47 43.02
N LEU A 85 -6.49 22.33 42.45
CA LEU A 85 -6.72 21.48 41.28
C LEU A 85 -5.94 21.99 40.06
N VAL A 86 -6.02 23.29 39.76
CA VAL A 86 -5.28 23.91 38.65
C VAL A 86 -3.76 23.77 38.84
N LEU A 87 -3.26 24.00 40.06
CA LEU A 87 -1.84 23.79 40.38
C LEU A 87 -1.43 22.33 40.21
N GLY A 88 -2.26 21.38 40.67
CA GLY A 88 -2.01 19.95 40.49
C GLY A 88 -1.94 19.54 39.03
N ILE A 89 -2.85 20.05 38.19
CA ILE A 89 -2.83 19.84 36.73
C ILE A 89 -1.55 20.42 36.13
N PHE A 90 -1.15 21.63 36.52
CA PHE A 90 0.07 22.26 36.01
C PHE A 90 1.33 21.45 36.37
N LEU A 91 1.47 21.03 37.63
CA LEU A 91 2.59 20.19 38.08
C LEU A 91 2.61 18.84 37.37
N PHE A 92 1.45 18.22 37.17
CA PHE A 92 1.33 16.98 36.41
C PHE A 92 1.83 17.15 34.96
N TYR A 93 1.42 18.20 34.25
CA TYR A 93 1.89 18.45 32.89
C TYR A 93 3.39 18.75 32.84
N ALA A 94 3.91 19.53 33.79
CA ALA A 94 5.34 19.85 33.85
C ALA A 94 6.20 18.59 34.08
N GLU A 95 5.79 17.72 34.99
CA GLU A 95 6.48 16.45 35.29
C GLU A 95 6.42 15.49 34.09
N GLU A 96 5.24 15.31 33.48
CA GLU A 96 5.07 14.44 32.32
C GLU A 96 5.85 14.96 31.10
N ASP A 97 5.85 16.26 30.86
CA ASP A 97 6.63 16.90 29.80
C ASP A 97 8.14 16.67 29.98
N TRP A 98 8.66 16.82 31.20
CA TRP A 98 10.07 16.56 31.52
C TRP A 98 10.43 15.07 31.34
N ARG A 99 9.61 14.17 31.90
CA ARG A 99 9.83 12.71 31.82
C ARG A 99 9.83 12.22 30.38
N GLY A 100 8.82 12.61 29.59
CA GLY A 100 8.70 12.21 28.20
C GLY A 100 9.88 12.71 27.36
N ARG A 101 10.23 13.99 27.49
CA ARG A 101 11.34 14.59 26.75
C ARG A 101 12.68 13.91 27.06
N ARG A 102 12.99 13.70 28.34
CA ARG A 102 14.23 13.04 28.76
C ARG A 102 14.32 11.60 28.25
N ALA A 103 13.23 10.85 28.31
CA ALA A 103 13.18 9.47 27.81
C ALA A 103 13.41 9.41 26.29
N TRP A 104 12.77 10.30 25.53
CA TRP A 104 12.95 10.40 24.08
C TRP A 104 14.35 10.83 23.69
N GLU A 105 14.92 11.86 24.31
CA GLU A 105 16.28 12.34 24.01
C GLU A 105 17.33 11.27 24.30
N LYS A 106 17.17 10.51 25.39
CA LYS A 106 18.03 9.36 25.70
C LYS A 106 17.95 8.30 24.60
N TYR A 107 16.75 7.84 24.25
CA TYR A 107 16.57 6.84 23.19
C TYR A 107 17.10 7.33 21.84
N ARG A 108 16.80 8.57 21.45
CA ARG A 108 17.25 9.15 20.17
C ARG A 108 18.78 9.17 20.08
N THR A 109 19.46 9.49 21.18
CA THR A 109 20.92 9.50 21.24
C THR A 109 21.47 8.08 21.10
N GLU A 110 20.93 7.13 21.87
CA GLU A 110 21.32 5.71 21.80
C GLU A 110 21.08 5.11 20.40
N ALA A 111 19.91 5.34 19.80
CA ALA A 111 19.60 4.88 18.45
C ALA A 111 20.60 5.45 17.43
N ARG A 112 20.88 6.75 17.46
CA ARG A 112 21.86 7.38 16.56
C ARG A 112 23.26 6.80 16.70
N THR A 113 23.68 6.48 17.92
CA THR A 113 24.98 5.83 18.15
C THR A 113 25.05 4.41 17.58
N ARG A 114 23.92 3.70 17.49
CA ARG A 114 23.83 2.40 16.79
C ARG A 114 23.73 2.53 15.27
N GLY A 115 23.68 3.76 14.74
CA GLY A 115 23.39 4.02 13.32
C GLY A 115 21.91 3.83 12.95
N GLU A 116 21.03 3.75 13.95
CA GLU A 116 19.58 3.68 13.80
C GLU A 116 18.99 5.10 13.87
N LEU A 117 17.88 5.37 13.19
CA LEU A 117 17.27 6.71 13.05
C LEU A 117 18.17 7.74 12.33
N PRO A 118 18.38 7.58 11.01
CA PRO A 118 19.09 8.57 10.22
C PRO A 118 18.34 9.92 10.24
N ASP A 119 19.08 11.01 9.99
CA ASP A 119 18.46 12.31 9.82
C ASP A 119 17.55 12.31 8.59
N ALA A 120 16.42 13.02 8.68
CA ALA A 120 15.43 13.06 7.60
C ALA A 120 16.04 13.49 6.25
N SER A 121 17.00 14.43 6.26
CA SER A 121 17.71 14.88 5.05
C SER A 121 18.58 13.81 4.42
N ALA A 122 19.04 12.81 5.18
CA ALA A 122 19.82 11.69 4.65
C ALA A 122 18.95 10.65 3.94
N LEU A 123 17.63 10.66 4.18
CA LEU A 123 16.65 9.76 3.55
C LEU A 123 16.05 10.36 2.27
N VAL A 124 16.18 11.66 2.08
CA VAL A 124 15.68 12.36 0.89
C VAL A 124 16.74 12.27 -0.21
N PRO A 125 16.45 11.67 -1.37
CA PRO A 125 17.45 11.57 -2.42
C PRO A 125 17.96 12.96 -2.85
N PRO A 126 19.25 13.11 -3.19
CA PRO A 126 19.85 14.40 -3.51
C PRO A 126 19.24 15.01 -4.77
N ARG A 127 19.37 16.33 -4.93
CA ARG A 127 18.99 17.00 -6.19
C ARG A 127 19.94 16.59 -7.30
N VAL A 128 19.40 16.47 -8.51
CA VAL A 128 20.12 16.10 -9.72
C VAL A 128 19.78 17.11 -10.81
N LEU A 129 20.69 17.34 -11.75
CA LEU A 129 20.44 18.17 -12.93
C LEU A 129 19.29 17.58 -13.78
N ASP A 130 18.38 18.43 -14.24
CA ASP A 130 17.19 18.00 -15.00
C ASP A 130 17.54 17.22 -16.27
N SER A 131 18.66 17.55 -16.92
CA SER A 131 19.16 16.83 -18.11
C SER A 131 19.60 15.39 -17.83
N GLU A 132 20.04 15.11 -16.60
CA GLU A 132 20.52 13.79 -16.15
C GLU A 132 19.45 13.01 -15.36
N ASN A 133 18.28 13.63 -15.15
CA ASN A 133 17.20 13.08 -14.34
C ASN A 133 16.09 12.50 -15.21
N PHE A 134 15.83 11.20 -15.07
CA PHE A 134 14.74 10.50 -15.74
C PHE A 134 13.35 11.10 -15.46
N ALA A 135 13.11 11.63 -14.25
CA ALA A 135 11.81 12.17 -13.88
C ALA A 135 11.49 13.54 -14.50
N MET A 136 12.48 14.19 -15.11
CA MET A 136 12.36 15.53 -15.67
C MET A 136 12.22 15.47 -17.19
N THR A 137 11.22 14.71 -17.66
CA THR A 137 10.80 14.69 -19.07
C THR A 137 9.66 15.70 -19.28
N PRO A 138 9.43 16.21 -20.50
CA PRO A 138 8.28 17.08 -20.79
C PRO A 138 6.93 16.54 -20.29
N PHE A 139 6.71 15.23 -20.35
CA PHE A 139 5.51 14.56 -19.86
C PHE A 139 5.43 14.50 -18.32
N LEU A 140 6.54 14.22 -17.62
CA LEU A 140 6.54 14.03 -16.16
C LEU A 140 6.77 15.32 -15.36
N ALA A 141 7.57 16.25 -15.88
CA ALA A 141 7.95 17.50 -15.22
C ALA A 141 6.76 18.32 -14.68
N PRO A 142 5.60 18.41 -15.37
CA PRO A 142 4.45 19.15 -14.85
C PRO A 142 3.94 18.65 -13.49
N LEU A 143 4.17 17.37 -13.15
CA LEU A 143 3.76 16.81 -11.86
C LEU A 143 4.48 17.44 -10.66
N TYR A 144 5.63 18.08 -10.90
CA TYR A 144 6.50 18.65 -9.86
C TYR A 144 6.57 20.19 -9.91
N ASP A 145 5.83 20.84 -10.81
CA ASP A 145 5.78 22.30 -10.88
C ASP A 145 4.83 22.87 -9.81
N PHE A 146 5.38 23.04 -8.62
CA PHE A 146 4.69 23.63 -7.48
C PHE A 146 4.97 25.13 -7.33
N LEU A 147 4.02 25.87 -6.75
CA LEU A 147 4.26 27.23 -6.27
C LEU A 147 5.36 27.22 -5.19
N ALA A 148 6.15 28.29 -5.15
CA ALA A 148 7.25 28.40 -4.22
C ALA A 148 6.76 28.31 -2.76
N GLY A 149 7.28 27.34 -2.01
CA GLY A 149 6.96 27.14 -0.59
C GLY A 149 5.67 26.37 -0.33
N THR A 150 4.98 25.88 -1.37
CA THR A 150 3.75 25.09 -1.19
C THR A 150 3.79 23.77 -1.97
N GLN A 151 2.78 22.93 -1.78
CA GLN A 151 2.50 21.77 -2.64
C GLN A 151 1.33 22.04 -3.60
N THR A 152 1.00 23.30 -3.82
CA THR A 152 -0.02 23.69 -4.79
C THR A 152 0.60 23.71 -6.17
N GLN A 153 0.02 22.95 -7.08
CA GLN A 153 0.45 22.90 -8.48
C GLN A 153 0.26 24.27 -9.15
N ARG A 154 1.25 24.70 -9.92
CA ARG A 154 1.20 25.98 -10.65
C ARG A 154 0.24 25.90 -11.84
N ASP A 155 0.32 24.83 -12.62
CA ASP A 155 -0.59 24.53 -13.73
C ASP A 155 -1.38 23.25 -13.45
N THR A 156 -2.57 23.41 -12.88
CA THR A 156 -3.48 22.29 -12.59
C THR A 156 -3.97 21.58 -13.86
N ASN A 157 -4.02 22.29 -15.00
CA ASN A 157 -4.45 21.70 -16.27
C ASN A 157 -3.35 20.80 -16.84
N ALA A 158 -2.08 21.20 -16.75
CA ALA A 158 -0.96 20.34 -17.15
C ALA A 158 -0.94 19.04 -16.35
N VAL A 159 -1.14 19.13 -15.03
CA VAL A 159 -1.19 17.95 -14.18
C VAL A 159 -2.42 17.07 -14.50
N ALA A 160 -3.59 17.67 -14.74
CA ALA A 160 -4.77 16.93 -15.17
C ALA A 160 -4.52 16.15 -16.48
N ARG A 161 -3.85 16.77 -17.46
CA ARG A 161 -3.46 16.08 -18.71
C ARG A 161 -2.61 14.84 -18.46
N VAL A 162 -1.62 14.94 -17.56
CA VAL A 162 -0.77 13.80 -17.20
C VAL A 162 -1.58 12.73 -16.46
N TYR A 163 -2.47 13.11 -15.54
CA TYR A 163 -3.31 12.17 -14.81
C TYR A 163 -4.38 11.48 -15.67
N ASP A 164 -4.86 12.09 -16.73
CA ASP A 164 -5.91 11.49 -17.56
C ASP A 164 -5.33 10.66 -18.73
N PHE A 165 -4.03 10.84 -19.06
CA PHE A 165 -3.33 10.11 -20.14
C PHE A 165 -2.88 8.68 -19.77
N PRO A 166 -3.19 7.61 -20.54
CA PRO A 166 -3.88 7.64 -21.83
C PRO A 166 -5.39 7.48 -21.66
N HIS A 167 -6.17 8.33 -22.34
CA HIS A 167 -7.61 8.39 -22.16
C HIS A 167 -8.30 7.10 -22.67
N ARG A 168 -7.91 6.61 -23.86
CA ARG A 168 -8.57 5.45 -24.48
C ARG A 168 -8.21 4.18 -23.72
N PHE A 169 -6.93 4.03 -23.33
CA PHE A 169 -6.49 2.92 -22.47
C PHE A 169 -7.28 2.87 -21.16
N ASN A 170 -7.40 4.00 -20.46
CA ASN A 170 -8.12 4.08 -19.19
C ASN A 170 -9.60 3.69 -19.33
N ALA A 171 -10.27 4.18 -20.37
CA ALA A 171 -11.67 3.86 -20.63
C ALA A 171 -11.86 2.36 -20.93
N ALA A 172 -11.01 1.77 -21.76
CA ALA A 172 -11.04 0.35 -22.09
C ALA A 172 -10.76 -0.52 -20.86
N SER A 173 -9.74 -0.18 -20.07
CA SER A 173 -9.38 -0.93 -18.85
C SER A 173 -10.52 -0.99 -17.84
N LEU A 174 -11.36 0.06 -17.74
CA LEU A 174 -12.53 0.09 -16.85
C LEU A 174 -13.70 -0.75 -17.35
N ALA A 175 -13.79 -0.97 -18.67
CA ALA A 175 -14.86 -1.76 -19.29
C ALA A 175 -14.62 -3.28 -19.19
N LEU A 176 -13.36 -3.71 -18.99
CA LEU A 176 -13.00 -5.11 -18.89
C LEU A 176 -13.60 -5.78 -17.65
N ARG A 177 -14.17 -6.97 -17.86
CA ARG A 177 -14.58 -7.87 -16.77
C ARG A 177 -13.45 -8.82 -16.47
N ALA A 178 -13.21 -9.09 -15.18
CA ALA A 178 -12.24 -10.09 -14.79
C ALA A 178 -12.77 -11.48 -15.17
N PRO A 179 -12.00 -12.30 -15.93
CA PRO A 179 -12.39 -13.68 -16.21
C PRO A 179 -12.48 -14.47 -14.89
N LYS A 180 -13.47 -15.36 -14.81
CA LYS A 180 -13.71 -16.27 -13.67
C LYS A 180 -13.02 -17.59 -13.96
N GLU A 181 -11.69 -17.61 -13.93
CA GLU A 181 -10.93 -18.85 -14.14
C GLU A 181 -10.21 -19.22 -12.84
N PRO A 182 -10.23 -20.52 -12.45
CA PRO A 182 -9.41 -20.98 -11.34
C PRO A 182 -7.94 -20.78 -11.71
N ALA A 183 -7.23 -19.96 -10.95
CA ALA A 183 -5.82 -19.70 -11.23
C ALA A 183 -4.96 -20.92 -10.88
N SER A 184 -4.23 -21.48 -11.86
CA SER A 184 -3.20 -22.51 -11.59
C SER A 184 -1.86 -21.90 -11.13
N ASN A 185 -1.78 -20.56 -11.11
CA ASN A 185 -0.59 -19.78 -10.89
C ASN A 185 -0.86 -18.65 -9.89
N SER A 186 0.11 -18.37 -9.02
CA SER A 186 -0.07 -17.37 -7.98
C SER A 186 0.08 -15.94 -8.51
N TRP A 187 0.83 -15.72 -9.58
CA TRP A 187 1.37 -14.41 -9.95
C TRP A 187 0.90 -13.84 -11.29
N PHE A 188 0.51 -14.68 -12.24
CA PHE A 188 0.09 -14.26 -13.57
C PHE A 188 -1.06 -15.13 -14.07
N LYS A 189 -1.75 -14.65 -15.12
CA LYS A 189 -2.77 -15.42 -15.83
C LYS A 189 -2.15 -16.17 -16.98
N ALA A 190 -2.79 -17.24 -17.45
CA ALA A 190 -2.35 -18.01 -18.60
C ALA A 190 -2.01 -17.12 -19.82
N ARG A 191 -2.88 -16.16 -20.12
CA ARG A 191 -2.69 -15.18 -21.19
C ARG A 191 -3.51 -13.92 -21.00
N THR A 192 -3.04 -12.83 -21.61
CA THR A 192 -3.78 -11.59 -21.76
C THR A 192 -4.85 -11.76 -22.84
N ASP A 193 -6.10 -11.49 -22.50
CA ASP A 193 -7.26 -11.59 -23.40
C ASP A 193 -7.33 -10.38 -24.34
N LEU A 194 -6.58 -10.44 -25.44
CA LEU A 194 -6.49 -9.37 -26.42
C LEU A 194 -7.81 -9.12 -27.17
N ILE A 195 -8.66 -10.15 -27.29
CA ILE A 195 -9.99 -10.05 -27.91
C ILE A 195 -10.90 -9.20 -27.02
N ALA A 196 -10.93 -9.46 -25.72
CA ALA A 196 -11.67 -8.63 -24.77
C ALA A 196 -11.14 -7.19 -24.73
N TRP A 197 -9.81 -7.00 -24.83
CA TRP A 197 -9.23 -5.66 -24.95
C TRP A 197 -9.70 -4.94 -26.21
N GLN A 198 -9.66 -5.58 -27.37
CA GLN A 198 -10.16 -5.01 -28.62
C GLN A 198 -11.64 -4.60 -28.49
N ALA A 199 -12.49 -5.47 -27.95
CA ALA A 199 -13.90 -5.19 -27.73
C ALA A 199 -14.11 -4.00 -26.77
N ALA A 200 -13.32 -3.92 -25.68
CA ALA A 200 -13.38 -2.81 -24.73
C ALA A 200 -13.00 -1.46 -25.37
N TYR A 201 -11.98 -1.43 -26.24
CA TYR A 201 -11.63 -0.23 -26.99
C TYR A 201 -12.74 0.19 -27.97
N GLN A 202 -13.37 -0.76 -28.67
CA GLN A 202 -14.49 -0.48 -29.56
C GLN A 202 -15.70 0.07 -28.80
N GLN A 203 -16.03 -0.50 -27.64
CA GLN A 203 -17.10 0.00 -26.79
C GLN A 203 -16.85 1.44 -26.32
N GLY A 204 -15.60 1.76 -25.93
CA GLY A 204 -15.20 3.11 -25.55
C GLY A 204 -15.44 4.14 -26.67
N ARG A 205 -15.09 3.78 -27.92
CA ARG A 205 -15.35 4.62 -29.11
C ARG A 205 -16.85 4.82 -29.35
N ASN A 206 -17.61 3.73 -29.30
CA ASN A 206 -19.06 3.77 -29.54
C ASN A 206 -19.77 4.60 -28.47
N LYS A 207 -19.35 4.51 -27.21
CA LYS A 207 -19.87 5.37 -26.13
C LYS A 207 -19.55 6.84 -26.39
N GLN A 208 -18.33 7.17 -26.82
CA GLN A 208 -17.95 8.56 -27.15
C GLN A 208 -18.75 9.12 -28.34
N SER A 209 -19.10 8.28 -29.32
CA SER A 209 -20.00 8.64 -30.42
C SER A 209 -21.43 8.86 -29.93
N ARG A 210 -21.96 7.95 -29.10
CA ARG A 210 -23.32 8.02 -28.54
C ARG A 210 -23.51 9.21 -27.59
N ASP A 211 -22.50 9.53 -26.78
CA ASP A 211 -22.51 10.70 -25.88
C ASP A 211 -22.54 12.02 -26.68
N ARG A 212 -22.03 12.04 -27.91
CA ARG A 212 -22.16 13.17 -28.85
C ARG A 212 -23.53 13.23 -29.54
N GLU A 213 -24.21 12.09 -29.67
CA GLU A 213 -25.48 11.92 -30.41
C GLU A 213 -26.73 11.84 -29.50
N GLY A 214 -26.58 11.90 -28.17
CA GLY A 214 -27.70 11.97 -27.22
C GLY A 214 -28.55 10.71 -27.11
N ALA A 215 -28.03 9.54 -27.51
CA ALA A 215 -28.79 8.28 -27.55
C ALA A 215 -28.61 7.44 -26.26
N THR A 216 -29.72 6.99 -25.67
CA THR A 216 -29.75 6.07 -24.51
C THR A 216 -30.23 4.68 -24.95
N VAL A 217 -29.56 3.61 -24.50
CA VAL A 217 -30.09 2.28 -24.04
C VAL A 217 -29.11 1.10 -24.29
N THR A 218 -29.10 0.21 -23.27
CA THR A 218 -28.57 -1.15 -23.01
C THR A 218 -27.16 -1.60 -23.48
N ASN A 219 -26.34 -1.99 -22.50
CA ASN A 219 -25.07 -2.68 -22.66
C ASN A 219 -25.27 -4.19 -22.47
N GLU A 220 -25.42 -4.93 -23.56
CA GLU A 220 -25.19 -6.39 -23.57
C GLU A 220 -23.88 -6.64 -24.31
N LEU A 221 -22.85 -7.05 -23.55
CA LEU A 221 -21.62 -7.59 -24.11
C LEU A 221 -21.92 -9.04 -24.50
N ASP A 222 -22.19 -9.25 -25.78
CA ASP A 222 -22.29 -10.58 -26.36
C ASP A 222 -20.91 -11.25 -26.29
N GLN A 223 -20.79 -12.28 -25.45
CA GLN A 223 -19.56 -13.02 -25.23
C GLN A 223 -19.22 -13.77 -26.52
N THR A 224 -18.28 -13.24 -27.31
CA THR A 224 -17.90 -13.84 -28.59
C THR A 224 -16.44 -14.27 -28.62
N ALA A 225 -16.27 -15.51 -29.09
CA ALA A 225 -15.07 -16.27 -29.41
C ALA A 225 -14.19 -16.79 -28.24
N PRO A 226 -13.89 -18.10 -28.19
CA PRO A 226 -12.92 -18.62 -27.24
C PRO A 226 -11.53 -18.04 -27.53
N ILE A 227 -10.78 -17.77 -26.45
CA ILE A 227 -9.39 -17.24 -26.43
C ILE A 227 -8.41 -18.10 -27.28
N SER A 228 -8.84 -19.29 -27.70
CA SER A 228 -8.05 -20.33 -28.35
C SER A 228 -7.82 -20.16 -29.85
N ASP A 229 -8.50 -19.25 -30.57
CA ASP A 229 -8.25 -19.03 -32.00
C ASP A 229 -7.02 -18.12 -32.22
N PRO A 230 -5.88 -18.64 -32.75
CA PRO A 230 -4.68 -17.86 -32.96
C PRO A 230 -4.87 -16.71 -33.97
N ALA A 231 -5.68 -16.91 -35.00
CA ALA A 231 -5.88 -15.91 -36.05
C ALA A 231 -6.71 -14.73 -35.53
N ALA A 232 -7.78 -15.02 -34.76
CA ALA A 232 -8.55 -14.00 -34.06
C ALA A 232 -7.70 -13.23 -33.05
N ASN A 233 -6.86 -13.94 -32.28
CA ASN A 233 -5.96 -13.32 -31.31
C ASN A 233 -4.91 -12.40 -31.97
N GLN A 234 -4.30 -12.81 -33.09
CA GLN A 234 -3.40 -11.96 -33.87
C GLN A 234 -4.10 -10.72 -34.46
N LYS A 235 -5.32 -10.88 -34.98
CA LYS A 235 -6.12 -9.75 -35.47
C LYS A 235 -6.43 -8.76 -34.34
N ALA A 236 -6.81 -9.26 -33.18
CA ALA A 236 -7.06 -8.44 -32.00
C ALA A 236 -5.78 -7.72 -31.53
N ALA A 237 -4.64 -8.41 -31.52
CA ALA A 237 -3.34 -7.84 -31.17
C ALA A 237 -2.98 -6.61 -32.03
N ARG A 238 -3.16 -6.70 -33.35
CA ARG A 238 -2.91 -5.56 -34.26
C ARG A 238 -3.81 -4.37 -33.95
N ALA A 239 -5.11 -4.62 -33.73
CA ALA A 239 -6.06 -3.56 -33.40
C ALA A 239 -5.74 -2.90 -32.05
N VAL A 240 -5.33 -3.69 -31.05
CA VAL A 240 -4.90 -3.16 -29.75
C VAL A 240 -3.64 -2.29 -29.88
N LEU A 241 -2.66 -2.70 -30.69
CA LEU A 241 -1.46 -1.88 -30.94
C LEU A 241 -1.79 -0.57 -31.66
N GLU A 242 -2.70 -0.61 -32.64
CA GLU A 242 -3.22 0.60 -33.31
C GLU A 242 -3.90 1.53 -32.30
N ASP A 243 -4.65 0.98 -31.35
CA ASP A 243 -5.32 1.75 -30.30
C ASP A 243 -4.34 2.38 -29.30
N LEU A 244 -3.25 1.67 -29.02
CA LEU A 244 -2.17 2.12 -28.15
C LEU A 244 -1.21 3.13 -28.82
N SER A 245 -1.32 3.37 -30.13
CA SER A 245 -0.47 4.35 -30.83
C SER A 245 -0.60 5.77 -30.27
N GLU A 246 -1.70 6.10 -29.57
CA GLU A 246 -1.84 7.35 -28.81
C GLU A 246 -0.73 7.55 -27.77
N CYS A 247 -0.14 6.44 -27.31
CA CYS A 247 0.90 6.43 -26.30
C CYS A 247 2.31 6.60 -26.88
N ASP A 248 2.50 6.39 -28.19
CA ASP A 248 3.83 6.32 -28.80
C ASP A 248 4.71 7.56 -28.54
N PRO A 249 4.21 8.80 -28.67
CA PRO A 249 5.05 9.98 -28.39
C PRO A 249 5.60 10.00 -26.96
N VAL A 250 4.74 9.67 -25.98
CA VAL A 250 5.14 9.64 -24.56
C VAL A 250 6.05 8.45 -24.29
N LEU A 251 5.77 7.28 -24.85
CA LEU A 251 6.63 6.10 -24.66
C LEU A 251 8.01 6.30 -25.29
N GLN A 252 8.10 6.96 -26.44
CA GLN A 252 9.38 7.32 -27.06
C GLN A 252 10.16 8.33 -26.23
N GLU A 253 9.49 9.34 -25.68
CA GLU A 253 10.09 10.31 -24.76
C GLU A 253 10.65 9.62 -23.50
N ILE A 254 9.85 8.76 -22.87
CA ILE A 254 10.24 8.00 -21.69
C ILE A 254 11.37 7.00 -22.01
N ALA A 255 11.33 6.36 -23.18
CA ALA A 255 12.40 5.48 -23.65
C ALA A 255 13.71 6.26 -23.89
N ALA A 256 13.66 7.45 -24.47
CA ALA A 256 14.85 8.30 -24.62
C ALA A 256 15.43 8.69 -23.25
N ALA A 257 14.57 9.08 -22.30
CA ALA A 257 14.97 9.44 -20.94
C ALA A 257 15.47 8.25 -20.11
N SER A 258 15.15 7.01 -20.49
CA SER A 258 15.57 5.78 -19.77
C SER A 258 17.09 5.65 -19.63
N THR A 259 17.83 6.25 -20.58
CA THR A 259 19.30 6.26 -20.63
C THR A 259 19.93 7.21 -19.60
N ARG A 260 19.15 8.09 -18.99
CA ARG A 260 19.63 9.05 -17.99
C ARG A 260 20.03 8.30 -16.70
N PRO A 261 21.18 8.66 -16.10
CA PRO A 261 21.78 7.89 -15.00
C PRO A 261 21.00 7.95 -13.69
N TYR A 262 20.20 9.00 -13.46
CA TYR A 262 19.50 9.21 -12.21
C TYR A 262 17.98 9.21 -12.37
N SER A 263 17.27 8.87 -11.29
CA SER A 263 15.81 8.99 -11.19
C SER A 263 15.45 9.73 -9.92
N ARG A 264 15.24 11.05 -10.01
CA ARG A 264 14.89 11.87 -8.87
C ARG A 264 13.54 12.53 -9.06
N PHE A 265 12.53 12.05 -8.35
CA PHE A 265 11.23 12.73 -8.30
C PHE A 265 11.35 13.98 -7.41
N ASN A 266 11.08 15.16 -7.95
CA ASN A 266 11.24 16.45 -7.27
C ASN A 266 10.10 16.73 -6.26
N ILE A 267 9.91 15.79 -5.34
CA ILE A 267 8.96 15.85 -4.23
C ILE A 267 9.60 16.61 -3.06
N ARG A 268 8.79 17.43 -2.38
CA ARG A 268 9.20 18.16 -1.18
C ARG A 268 8.83 17.34 0.06
N TYR A 269 9.79 16.61 0.61
CA TYR A 269 9.59 15.82 1.83
C TYR A 269 9.66 16.68 3.10
N GLU A 270 10.23 17.88 3.00
CA GLU A 270 10.35 18.85 4.08
C GLU A 270 9.05 19.65 4.31
N ASN A 271 7.90 19.12 3.90
CA ASN A 271 6.62 19.78 4.09
C ASN A 271 6.28 19.90 5.59
N GLU A 272 5.55 20.95 5.96
CA GLU A 272 5.09 21.10 7.34
C GLU A 272 4.21 19.92 7.75
N ASP A 273 3.29 19.47 6.90
CA ASP A 273 2.43 18.29 7.14
C ASP A 273 2.95 17.08 6.37
N PRO A 274 3.59 16.08 7.05
CA PRO A 274 4.10 14.89 6.39
C PRO A 274 3.00 14.02 5.76
N ALA A 275 1.78 14.02 6.32
CA ALA A 275 0.67 13.22 5.79
C ALA A 275 0.06 13.84 4.51
N ALA A 276 0.38 15.11 4.22
CA ALA A 276 -0.07 15.80 3.02
C ALA A 276 0.92 15.73 1.85
N ILE A 277 2.08 15.06 2.00
CA ILE A 277 3.08 14.94 0.93
C ILE A 277 2.44 14.31 -0.31
N LEU A 278 2.38 15.08 -1.39
CA LEU A 278 1.87 14.61 -2.68
C LEU A 278 2.89 13.72 -3.39
N LEU A 279 2.43 12.54 -3.81
CA LEU A 279 3.21 11.56 -4.57
C LEU A 279 2.60 11.36 -5.97
N PRO A 280 2.59 12.40 -6.82
CA PRO A 280 1.74 12.43 -8.00
C PRO A 280 2.14 11.42 -9.08
N HIS A 281 3.41 11.04 -9.09
CA HIS A 281 4.03 10.19 -10.09
C HIS A 281 3.63 8.72 -9.98
N LEU A 282 3.32 8.22 -8.77
CA LEU A 282 3.09 6.81 -8.53
C LEU A 282 1.99 6.20 -9.42
N ALA A 283 0.86 6.89 -9.55
CA ALA A 283 -0.24 6.44 -10.40
C ALA A 283 0.13 6.46 -11.89
N VAL A 284 0.91 7.47 -12.31
CA VAL A 284 1.37 7.64 -13.68
C VAL A 284 2.36 6.53 -14.06
N MET A 285 3.35 6.27 -13.21
CA MET A 285 4.35 5.22 -13.39
C MET A 285 3.73 3.82 -13.47
N LYS A 286 2.77 3.53 -12.56
CA LYS A 286 2.01 2.27 -12.60
C LYS A 286 1.24 2.12 -13.92
N ARG A 287 0.57 3.18 -14.37
CA ARG A 287 -0.21 3.16 -15.61
C ARG A 287 0.65 3.01 -16.86
N LEU A 288 1.80 3.68 -16.93
CA LEU A 288 2.77 3.45 -18.01
C LEU A 288 3.21 1.98 -18.05
N SER A 289 3.42 1.36 -16.88
CA SER A 289 3.74 -0.07 -16.79
C SER A 289 2.61 -0.96 -17.32
N LEU A 290 1.34 -0.63 -17.03
CA LEU A 290 0.17 -1.36 -17.55
C LEU A 290 0.03 -1.24 -19.07
N VAL A 291 0.32 -0.05 -19.63
CA VAL A 291 0.33 0.17 -21.09
C VAL A 291 1.41 -0.69 -21.74
N LEU A 292 2.64 -0.66 -21.20
CA LEU A 292 3.76 -1.48 -21.68
C LEU A 292 3.47 -2.98 -21.57
N GLN A 293 2.80 -3.42 -20.51
CA GLN A 293 2.36 -4.81 -20.35
C GLN A 293 1.45 -5.23 -21.52
N LEU A 294 0.39 -4.46 -21.79
CA LEU A 294 -0.56 -4.77 -22.86
C LEU A 294 0.12 -4.76 -24.23
N ARG A 295 0.99 -3.78 -24.46
CA ARG A 295 1.77 -3.64 -25.69
C ARG A 295 2.71 -4.83 -25.92
N ALA A 296 3.45 -5.24 -24.88
CA ALA A 296 4.33 -6.41 -24.93
C ALA A 296 3.55 -7.71 -25.22
N SER A 297 2.42 -7.93 -24.55
CA SER A 297 1.55 -9.08 -24.79
C SER A 297 1.00 -9.11 -26.23
N ALA A 298 0.65 -7.95 -26.80
CA ALA A 298 0.21 -7.84 -28.18
C ALA A 298 1.35 -8.12 -29.18
N HIS A 299 2.57 -7.62 -28.92
CA HIS A 299 3.75 -7.95 -29.73
C HIS A 299 4.08 -9.45 -29.68
N LEU A 300 4.01 -10.10 -28.51
CA LEU A 300 4.20 -11.54 -28.38
C LEU A 300 3.14 -12.34 -29.13
N ALA A 301 1.89 -11.85 -29.20
CA ALA A 301 0.85 -12.50 -29.99
C ALA A 301 1.12 -12.45 -31.51
N LEU A 302 1.92 -11.48 -31.96
CA LEU A 302 2.34 -11.29 -33.35
C LEU A 302 3.72 -11.86 -33.66
N ASP A 303 4.29 -12.67 -32.75
CA ASP A 303 5.65 -13.23 -32.86
C ASP A 303 6.75 -12.16 -32.97
N GLN A 304 6.50 -10.96 -32.42
CA GLN A 304 7.44 -9.83 -32.41
C GLN A 304 8.18 -9.74 -31.07
N SER A 305 8.95 -10.78 -30.72
CA SER A 305 9.61 -10.88 -29.40
C SER A 305 10.60 -9.75 -29.12
N ASP A 306 11.29 -9.22 -30.14
CA ASP A 306 12.21 -8.10 -29.98
C ASP A 306 11.53 -6.79 -29.54
N LEU A 307 10.31 -6.54 -30.03
CA LEU A 307 9.53 -5.36 -29.61
C LEU A 307 8.97 -5.55 -28.20
N ALA A 308 8.45 -6.75 -27.91
CA ALA A 308 8.01 -7.09 -26.56
C ALA A 308 9.14 -6.99 -25.52
N PHE A 309 10.36 -7.40 -25.90
CA PHE A 309 11.53 -7.29 -25.05
C PHE A 309 11.87 -5.83 -24.71
N LYS A 310 11.79 -4.91 -25.69
CA LYS A 310 12.00 -3.47 -25.46
C LYS A 310 10.98 -2.90 -24.47
N ASP A 311 9.71 -3.30 -24.58
CA ASP A 311 8.66 -2.85 -23.65
C ASP A 311 8.88 -3.38 -22.22
N ILE A 312 9.32 -4.63 -22.08
CA ILE A 312 9.70 -5.24 -20.79
C ILE A 312 10.92 -4.52 -20.19
N ASP A 313 11.95 -4.24 -20.99
CA ASP A 313 13.17 -3.56 -20.55
C ASP A 313 12.86 -2.14 -20.04
N LEU A 314 12.01 -1.40 -20.78
CA LEU A 314 11.53 -0.10 -20.34
C LEU A 314 10.69 -0.20 -19.06
N SER A 315 9.86 -1.23 -18.92
CA SER A 315 9.08 -1.44 -17.70
C SER A 315 9.96 -1.72 -16.48
N PHE A 316 11.06 -2.48 -16.63
CA PHE A 316 12.06 -2.63 -15.57
C PHE A 316 12.73 -1.29 -15.22
N ARG A 317 13.01 -0.43 -16.20
CA ARG A 317 13.50 0.93 -15.92
C ARG A 317 12.51 1.74 -15.08
N LEU A 318 11.19 1.59 -15.30
CA LEU A 318 10.16 2.24 -14.48
C LEU A 318 10.10 1.70 -13.06
N VAL A 319 10.41 0.42 -12.85
CA VAL A 319 10.57 -0.20 -11.52
C VAL A 319 11.80 0.35 -10.82
N ASP A 320 12.92 0.50 -11.53
CA ASP A 320 14.15 1.04 -10.97
C ASP A 320 14.00 2.52 -10.57
N ALA A 321 13.18 3.28 -11.31
CA ALA A 321 12.98 4.71 -11.06
C ALA A 321 12.39 5.03 -9.68
N THR A 322 11.61 4.12 -9.09
CA THR A 322 10.95 4.29 -7.79
C THR A 322 11.71 3.62 -6.63
N ARG A 323 12.91 3.07 -6.88
CA ARG A 323 13.70 2.34 -5.89
C ARG A 323 14.07 3.19 -4.68
N ASP A 324 14.59 4.39 -4.92
CA ASP A 324 15.18 5.25 -3.87
C ASP A 324 14.13 6.11 -3.15
N GLU A 325 12.85 5.86 -3.38
CA GLU A 325 11.76 6.59 -2.72
C GLU A 325 11.60 6.12 -1.25
N PRO A 326 11.63 7.03 -0.27
CA PRO A 326 11.72 6.69 1.15
C PRO A 326 10.38 6.33 1.81
N LEU A 327 9.29 6.22 1.06
CA LEU A 327 7.95 5.99 1.61
C LEU A 327 7.40 4.63 1.21
N ILE A 328 6.71 3.96 2.14
CA ILE A 328 6.25 2.58 1.92
C ILE A 328 5.30 2.46 0.72
N ILE A 329 4.47 3.48 0.50
CA ILE A 329 3.55 3.52 -0.65
C ILE A 329 4.29 3.50 -2.00
N SER A 330 5.47 4.11 -2.08
CA SER A 330 6.29 4.08 -3.29
C SER A 330 6.80 2.66 -3.57
N GLN A 331 7.26 1.93 -2.55
CA GLN A 331 7.64 0.52 -2.71
C GLN A 331 6.45 -0.38 -3.05
N LEU A 332 5.27 -0.15 -2.45
CA LEU A 332 4.07 -0.92 -2.80
C LEU A 332 3.70 -0.76 -4.28
N VAL A 333 3.91 0.43 -4.84
CA VAL A 333 3.70 0.69 -6.26
C VAL A 333 4.79 0.03 -7.09
N ARG A 334 6.05 0.08 -6.67
CA ARG A 334 7.15 -0.65 -7.31
C ARG A 334 6.90 -2.17 -7.38
N LEU A 335 6.42 -2.76 -6.29
CA LEU A 335 6.01 -4.18 -6.25
C LEU A 335 4.86 -4.46 -7.22
N ALA A 336 3.89 -3.55 -7.34
CA ALA A 336 2.81 -3.68 -8.32
C ALA A 336 3.32 -3.58 -9.77
N GLN A 337 4.27 -2.69 -10.06
CA GLN A 337 4.92 -2.59 -11.36
C GLN A 337 5.69 -3.88 -11.72
N LEU A 338 6.39 -4.50 -10.76
CA LEU A 338 7.01 -5.81 -10.97
C LEU A 338 5.99 -6.91 -11.29
N GLY A 339 4.84 -6.90 -10.59
CA GLY A 339 3.74 -7.82 -10.90
C GLY A 339 3.18 -7.64 -12.30
N ILE A 340 3.12 -6.41 -12.79
CA ILE A 340 2.68 -6.05 -14.15
C ILE A 340 3.66 -6.60 -15.20
N VAL A 341 4.98 -6.42 -15.02
CA VAL A 341 6.02 -6.90 -15.96
C VAL A 341 6.04 -8.42 -16.09
N ARG A 342 5.67 -9.13 -15.03
CA ARG A 342 5.70 -10.59 -14.99
C ARG A 342 4.79 -11.25 -16.02
N GLN A 343 3.64 -10.65 -16.32
CA GLN A 343 2.65 -11.23 -17.24
C GLN A 343 3.23 -11.48 -18.65
N PRO A 344 3.77 -10.48 -19.39
CA PRO A 344 4.32 -10.70 -20.72
C PRO A 344 5.59 -11.56 -20.69
N LEU A 345 6.39 -11.51 -19.62
CA LEU A 345 7.52 -12.42 -19.46
C LEU A 345 7.05 -13.89 -19.45
N ALA A 346 6.05 -14.19 -18.63
CA ALA A 346 5.46 -15.52 -18.53
C ALA A 346 4.81 -15.97 -19.84
N GLU A 347 4.11 -15.09 -20.55
CA GLU A 347 3.52 -15.39 -21.85
C GLU A 347 4.59 -15.76 -22.89
N GLY A 348 5.69 -15.00 -22.96
CA GLY A 348 6.77 -15.32 -23.90
C GLY A 348 7.53 -16.60 -23.51
N LEU A 349 7.63 -16.93 -22.22
CA LEU A 349 8.19 -18.20 -21.74
C LEU A 349 7.28 -19.37 -22.12
N ALA A 350 5.97 -19.26 -21.90
CA ALA A 350 4.99 -20.28 -22.27
C ALA A 350 4.98 -20.56 -23.78
N ARG A 351 5.23 -19.54 -24.60
CA ARG A 351 5.31 -19.65 -26.07
C ARG A 351 6.70 -19.99 -26.60
N HIS A 352 7.72 -20.14 -25.73
CA HIS A 352 9.11 -20.36 -26.13
C HIS A 352 9.66 -19.31 -27.13
N GLN A 353 9.19 -18.06 -27.02
CA GLN A 353 9.50 -16.99 -27.98
C GLN A 353 10.76 -16.18 -27.61
N TRP A 354 11.25 -16.33 -26.37
CA TRP A 354 12.43 -15.60 -25.92
C TRP A 354 13.72 -16.26 -26.42
N SER A 355 14.63 -15.44 -26.95
CA SER A 355 15.99 -15.89 -27.28
C SER A 355 16.84 -16.08 -26.02
N GLY A 356 17.91 -16.88 -26.13
CA GLY A 356 18.87 -17.07 -25.03
C GLY A 356 19.50 -15.75 -24.53
N ALA A 357 19.75 -14.79 -25.43
CA ALA A 357 20.29 -13.48 -25.09
C ALA A 357 19.29 -12.61 -24.32
N GLN A 358 18.02 -12.59 -24.75
CA GLN A 358 16.95 -11.86 -24.05
C GLN A 358 16.73 -12.43 -22.64
N LEU A 359 16.70 -13.76 -22.50
CA LEU A 359 16.56 -14.43 -21.20
C LEU A 359 17.74 -14.10 -20.27
N GLN A 360 18.97 -14.11 -20.79
CA GLN A 360 20.15 -13.74 -20.02
C GLN A 360 20.09 -12.28 -19.55
N ALA A 361 19.67 -11.34 -20.41
CA ALA A 361 19.52 -9.94 -20.05
C ALA A 361 18.45 -9.72 -18.97
N ILE A 362 17.30 -10.41 -19.08
CA ILE A 362 16.25 -10.40 -18.05
C ILE A 362 16.77 -10.97 -16.73
N GLN A 363 17.48 -12.11 -16.75
CA GLN A 363 18.09 -12.68 -15.54
C GLN A 363 19.06 -11.71 -14.87
N GLN A 364 19.90 -11.01 -15.65
CA GLN A 364 20.84 -10.02 -15.11
C GLN A 364 20.13 -8.84 -14.44
N ARG A 365 18.99 -8.39 -14.99
CA ARG A 365 18.16 -7.36 -14.34
C ARG A 365 17.52 -7.89 -13.06
N LEU A 366 16.91 -9.07 -13.09
CA LEU A 366 16.26 -9.68 -11.93
C LEU A 366 17.24 -9.93 -10.78
N ALA A 367 18.48 -10.34 -11.08
CA ALA A 367 19.52 -10.58 -10.09
C ALA A 367 19.94 -9.32 -9.30
N ARG A 368 19.65 -8.11 -9.83
CA ARG A 368 19.94 -6.84 -9.13
C ARG A 368 18.82 -6.43 -8.17
N LEU A 369 17.65 -7.06 -8.25
CA LEU A 369 16.49 -6.72 -7.42
C LEU A 369 16.59 -7.46 -6.07
N ASP A 370 16.91 -6.70 -5.02
CA ASP A 370 16.85 -7.16 -3.63
C ASP A 370 15.76 -6.39 -2.88
N LEU A 371 14.52 -6.82 -3.07
CA LEU A 371 13.34 -6.18 -2.46
C LEU A 371 13.36 -6.32 -0.93
N CYS A 372 13.96 -7.40 -0.40
CA CYS A 372 14.13 -7.60 1.02
C CYS A 372 15.09 -6.55 1.63
N GLY A 373 16.25 -6.36 1.00
CA GLY A 373 17.20 -5.31 1.39
C GLY A 373 16.64 -3.89 1.21
N ASP A 374 15.99 -3.62 0.09
CA ASP A 374 15.40 -2.30 -0.23
C ASP A 374 14.26 -1.92 0.76
N LEU A 375 13.53 -2.90 1.31
CA LEU A 375 12.45 -2.65 2.26
C LEU A 375 12.94 -2.02 3.56
N LYS A 376 14.15 -2.37 4.02
CA LYS A 376 14.73 -1.81 5.26
C LYS A 376 14.91 -0.29 5.14
N HIS A 377 15.50 0.17 4.03
CA HIS A 377 15.68 1.59 3.76
C HIS A 377 14.34 2.35 3.75
N THR A 378 13.32 1.71 3.18
CA THR A 378 11.96 2.29 3.12
C THR A 378 11.32 2.39 4.51
N PHE A 379 11.52 1.39 5.38
CA PHE A 379 11.03 1.49 6.76
C PHE A 379 11.79 2.51 7.59
N ASP A 380 13.08 2.75 7.32
CA ASP A 380 13.78 3.89 7.92
C ASP A 380 13.14 5.21 7.51
N GLY A 381 12.77 5.36 6.23
CA GLY A 381 12.05 6.52 5.72
C GLY A 381 10.66 6.68 6.33
N GLU A 382 9.85 5.63 6.37
CA GLU A 382 8.52 5.60 7.00
C GLU A 382 8.60 5.98 8.49
N ARG A 383 9.56 5.38 9.20
CA ARG A 383 9.82 5.60 10.63
C ARG A 383 10.12 7.07 10.92
N VAL A 384 10.99 7.70 10.12
CA VAL A 384 11.43 9.08 10.35
C VAL A 384 10.43 10.10 9.81
N LEU A 385 9.97 9.94 8.57
CA LEU A 385 9.15 10.96 7.88
C LEU A 385 7.68 10.94 8.32
N LEU A 386 7.08 9.76 8.49
CA LEU A 386 5.67 9.65 8.87
C LEU A 386 5.49 9.38 10.37
N GLY A 387 6.29 8.48 10.94
CA GLY A 387 6.26 8.20 12.37
C GLY A 387 6.74 9.38 13.21
N ASP A 388 8.05 9.61 13.23
CA ASP A 388 8.67 10.60 14.12
C ASP A 388 8.21 12.03 13.81
N LYS A 389 8.37 12.47 12.55
CA LYS A 389 8.02 13.83 12.11
C LYS A 389 6.51 14.08 12.09
N GLY A 390 5.71 13.06 11.76
CA GLY A 390 4.24 13.19 11.80
C GLY A 390 3.72 13.41 13.22
N ILE A 391 4.23 12.65 14.20
CA ILE A 391 3.84 12.82 15.61
C ILE A 391 4.34 14.18 16.15
N GLU A 392 5.57 14.58 15.82
CA GLU A 392 6.12 15.90 16.17
C GLU A 392 5.26 17.03 15.59
N TRP A 393 4.78 16.90 14.36
CA TRP A 393 3.93 17.90 13.73
C TRP A 393 2.57 18.06 14.44
N ILE A 394 1.91 16.94 14.78
CA ILE A 394 0.64 16.97 15.54
C ILE A 394 0.85 17.60 16.92
N GLN A 395 1.98 17.28 17.57
CA GLN A 395 2.37 17.87 18.85
C GLN A 395 2.50 19.41 18.74
N ALA A 396 3.08 19.91 17.64
CA ALA A 396 3.36 21.32 17.41
C ALA A 396 2.14 22.21 17.10
N LYS A 397 0.95 21.64 16.82
CA LYS A 397 -0.26 22.40 16.42
C LYS A 397 -1.38 22.31 17.47
N PRO A 398 -1.24 22.92 18.68
CA PRO A 398 -2.17 22.73 19.79
C PRO A 398 -3.61 23.18 19.50
N TYR A 399 -3.80 24.28 18.75
CA TYR A 399 -5.12 24.84 18.45
C TYR A 399 -5.96 24.03 17.46
N SER A 400 -5.32 23.22 16.61
CA SER A 400 -5.98 22.37 15.62
C SER A 400 -5.85 20.88 15.93
N ARG A 401 -5.20 20.52 17.04
CA ARG A 401 -4.84 19.14 17.37
C ARG A 401 -6.05 18.20 17.42
N PHE A 402 -7.14 18.62 18.08
CA PHE A 402 -8.39 17.85 18.12
C PHE A 402 -8.90 17.54 16.72
N LYS A 403 -9.01 18.56 15.86
CA LYS A 403 -9.44 18.39 14.47
C LYS A 403 -8.54 17.45 13.69
N LEU A 404 -7.22 17.56 13.87
CA LEU A 404 -6.24 16.68 13.22
C LEU A 404 -6.41 15.22 13.67
N ILE A 405 -6.58 14.97 14.96
CA ILE A 405 -6.81 13.61 15.49
C ILE A 405 -8.16 13.05 15.01
N CYS A 406 -9.19 13.89 14.92
CA CYS A 406 -10.47 13.50 14.33
C CYS A 406 -10.35 13.07 12.85
N GLN A 407 -9.36 13.57 12.11
CA GLN A 407 -9.11 13.18 10.72
C GLN A 407 -8.30 11.88 10.57
N LEU A 408 -7.67 11.38 11.65
CA LEU A 408 -6.91 10.13 11.59
C LEU A 408 -7.83 8.90 11.47
N PRO A 409 -7.42 7.87 10.71
CA PRO A 409 -8.26 6.70 10.41
C PRO A 409 -8.22 5.64 11.54
N PHE A 410 -8.74 5.96 12.72
CA PHE A 410 -8.82 4.98 13.81
C PHE A 410 -9.82 3.85 13.48
N PRO A 411 -9.44 2.57 13.71
CA PRO A 411 -10.37 1.44 13.62
C PRO A 411 -11.43 1.64 14.71
N ASP A 412 -12.71 1.56 14.35
CA ASP A 412 -13.90 1.76 15.20
C ASP A 412 -14.46 3.19 15.34
N LYS A 413 -14.01 4.16 14.52
CA LYS A 413 -14.68 5.47 14.46
C LYS A 413 -16.12 5.36 13.95
N PRO A 414 -17.15 5.80 14.70
CA PRO A 414 -18.49 5.95 14.15
C PRO A 414 -18.49 7.02 13.05
N ASN A 415 -19.18 6.77 11.94
CA ASN A 415 -19.28 7.67 10.78
C ASN A 415 -19.98 9.01 11.06
N ASP A 416 -20.44 9.25 12.30
CA ASP A 416 -21.20 10.44 12.67
C ASP A 416 -20.29 11.56 13.18
N TYR A 417 -20.64 12.80 12.83
CA TYR A 417 -19.99 14.05 13.26
C TYR A 417 -20.16 14.37 14.77
N ASN A 418 -20.32 13.35 15.62
CA ASN A 418 -20.42 13.54 17.06
C ASN A 418 -19.04 13.75 17.70
N PHE A 419 -19.03 14.38 18.87
CA PHE A 419 -17.83 14.62 19.67
C PHE A 419 -17.08 13.30 19.94
N ASP A 420 -15.84 13.21 19.44
CA ASP A 420 -14.96 12.07 19.64
C ASP A 420 -14.20 12.24 20.97
N ALA A 421 -14.67 11.56 22.01
CA ALA A 421 -14.10 11.64 23.35
C ALA A 421 -12.65 11.11 23.41
N GLU A 422 -12.31 10.12 22.59
CA GLU A 422 -10.94 9.60 22.50
C GLU A 422 -10.04 10.63 21.81
N ALA A 423 -10.48 11.24 20.70
CA ALA A 423 -9.75 12.32 20.06
C ALA A 423 -9.59 13.54 20.98
N ALA A 424 -10.59 13.85 21.81
CA ALA A 424 -10.49 14.92 22.80
C ALA A 424 -9.45 14.59 23.88
N LEU A 425 -9.40 13.34 24.33
CA LEU A 425 -8.43 12.86 25.30
C LEU A 425 -7.00 12.91 24.72
N VAL A 426 -6.80 12.44 23.48
CA VAL A 426 -5.52 12.51 22.77
C VAL A 426 -5.10 13.96 22.52
N ALA A 427 -6.03 14.84 22.15
CA ALA A 427 -5.74 16.25 21.93
C ALA A 427 -5.30 16.97 23.21
N SER A 428 -5.86 16.53 24.35
CA SER A 428 -5.58 17.06 25.68
C SER A 428 -4.36 16.42 26.34
N MET A 429 -3.62 15.55 25.66
CA MET A 429 -2.42 14.94 26.24
C MET A 429 -1.33 16.00 26.52
N PRO A 430 -0.56 15.84 27.63
CA PRO A 430 0.68 16.57 27.85
C PRO A 430 1.65 16.40 26.67
N LYS A 431 2.54 17.37 26.45
CA LYS A 431 3.55 17.27 25.39
C LYS A 431 4.50 16.09 25.65
N GLY A 432 4.73 15.75 26.91
CA GLY A 432 5.46 14.57 27.38
C GLY A 432 4.98 13.27 26.77
N TRP A 433 3.66 13.11 26.65
CA TRP A 433 3.06 11.89 26.13
C TRP A 433 3.33 11.72 24.64
N PHE A 434 3.42 12.79 23.86
CA PHE A 434 3.86 12.72 22.46
C PHE A 434 5.31 12.24 22.32
N TYR A 435 6.19 12.56 23.28
CA TYR A 435 7.53 12.00 23.30
C TYR A 435 7.53 10.50 23.61
N PHE A 436 6.65 10.05 24.52
CA PHE A 436 6.45 8.62 24.76
C PHE A 436 5.83 7.89 23.57
N GLU A 437 4.89 8.51 22.84
CA GLU A 437 4.32 7.99 21.59
C GLU A 437 5.43 7.78 20.54
N ARG A 438 6.30 8.78 20.35
CA ARG A 438 7.47 8.66 19.46
C ARG A 438 8.39 7.52 19.90
N LEU A 439 8.72 7.45 21.18
CA LEU A 439 9.55 6.39 21.75
C LEU A 439 8.96 5.00 21.50
N ASN A 440 7.68 4.80 21.85
CA ASN A 440 7.01 3.53 21.74
C ASN A 440 6.79 3.11 20.30
N TYR A 441 6.45 4.05 19.41
CA TYR A 441 6.34 3.80 17.98
C TYR A 441 7.65 3.25 17.42
N ASN A 442 8.77 3.91 17.72
CA ASN A 442 10.07 3.50 17.21
C ASN A 442 10.52 2.13 17.76
N ARG A 443 10.34 1.88 19.06
CA ARG A 443 10.64 0.58 19.68
C ARG A 443 9.78 -0.54 19.12
N LEU A 444 8.47 -0.32 18.98
CA LEU A 444 7.57 -1.33 18.46
C LEU A 444 7.86 -1.65 16.98
N LEU A 445 8.18 -0.64 16.17
CA LEU A 445 8.59 -0.85 14.78
C LEU A 445 9.86 -1.71 14.70
N GLU A 446 10.85 -1.41 15.53
CA GLU A 446 12.11 -2.16 15.61
C GLU A 446 11.90 -3.61 16.07
N ASP A 447 11.24 -3.80 17.22
CA ASP A 447 11.03 -5.11 17.84
C ASP A 447 10.16 -6.04 16.99
N SER A 448 9.19 -5.49 16.25
CA SER A 448 8.12 -6.29 15.62
C SER A 448 8.25 -6.36 14.10
N ILE A 449 8.53 -5.24 13.41
CA ILE A 449 8.60 -5.23 11.94
C ILE A 449 10.01 -5.52 11.45
N LEU A 450 11.01 -4.80 11.97
CA LEU A 450 12.40 -4.99 11.53
C LEU A 450 12.96 -6.36 11.96
N GLY A 451 12.53 -6.87 13.11
CA GLY A 451 12.86 -8.23 13.55
C GLY A 451 12.31 -9.35 12.65
N ALA A 452 11.28 -9.07 11.84
CA ALA A 452 10.72 -10.05 10.90
C ALA A 452 11.51 -10.16 9.58
N ILE A 453 12.48 -9.27 9.34
CA ILE A 453 13.24 -9.17 8.08
C ILE A 453 14.72 -9.41 8.36
N ASP A 454 15.27 -10.49 7.83
CA ASP A 454 16.71 -10.71 7.81
C ASP A 454 17.27 -10.40 6.42
N SER A 455 17.82 -9.19 6.29
CA SER A 455 18.48 -8.73 5.07
C SER A 455 19.76 -9.51 4.70
N LYS A 456 20.43 -10.16 5.67
CA LYS A 456 21.69 -10.89 5.41
C LYS A 456 21.41 -12.25 4.80
N THR A 457 20.42 -12.95 5.35
CA THR A 457 19.98 -14.25 4.81
C THR A 457 18.96 -14.07 3.69
N ARG A 458 18.41 -12.86 3.48
CA ARG A 458 17.30 -12.57 2.56
C ARG A 458 16.03 -13.36 2.87
N THR A 459 15.72 -13.51 4.17
CA THR A 459 14.51 -14.22 4.64
C THR A 459 13.55 -13.29 5.37
N ILE A 460 12.25 -13.57 5.27
CA ILE A 460 11.18 -12.86 5.98
C ILE A 460 10.37 -13.89 6.76
N SER A 461 10.13 -13.65 8.05
CA SER A 461 9.37 -14.55 8.91
C SER A 461 7.88 -14.18 8.96
N PRO A 462 6.97 -15.01 8.39
CA PRO A 462 5.53 -14.82 8.55
C PRO A 462 5.08 -15.01 9.99
N ALA A 463 5.69 -15.93 10.74
CA ALA A 463 5.42 -16.13 12.16
C ALA A 463 5.66 -14.86 12.99
N ALA A 464 6.79 -14.17 12.79
CA ALA A 464 7.07 -12.90 13.46
C ALA A 464 6.04 -11.81 13.08
N CYS A 465 5.63 -11.76 11.80
CA CYS A 465 4.57 -10.83 11.37
C CYS A 465 3.21 -11.13 12.03
N ARG A 466 2.84 -12.41 12.17
CA ARG A 466 1.59 -12.80 12.85
C ARG A 466 1.64 -12.46 14.34
N GLU A 467 2.79 -12.65 14.99
CA GLU A 467 2.99 -12.23 16.38
C GLU A 467 2.85 -10.70 16.52
N ALA A 468 3.45 -9.94 15.60
CA ALA A 468 3.31 -8.48 15.53
C ALA A 468 1.84 -8.06 15.37
N ASP A 469 1.10 -8.67 14.45
CA ASP A 469 -0.34 -8.39 14.25
C ASP A 469 -1.17 -8.68 15.51
N LEU A 470 -0.90 -9.81 16.18
CA LEU A 470 -1.55 -10.15 17.45
C LEU A 470 -1.20 -9.17 18.58
N ARG A 471 0.03 -8.63 18.59
CA ARG A 471 0.47 -7.58 19.53
C ARG A 471 -0.26 -6.27 19.24
N TYR A 472 -0.36 -5.88 17.97
CA TYR A 472 -1.01 -4.63 17.55
C TYR A 472 -2.52 -4.65 17.81
N ALA A 473 -3.19 -5.77 17.56
CA ALA A 473 -4.60 -5.93 17.87
C ALA A 473 -4.94 -5.73 19.37
N LYS A 474 -3.95 -5.91 20.26
CA LYS A 474 -4.10 -5.69 21.71
C LYS A 474 -3.79 -4.25 22.16
N LEU A 475 -3.23 -3.40 21.29
CA LEU A 475 -2.86 -2.03 21.65
C LEU A 475 -4.08 -1.14 21.92
N SER A 476 -5.22 -1.39 21.26
CA SER A 476 -6.37 -0.46 21.23
C SER A 476 -7.07 -0.23 22.57
N ARG A 477 -7.12 -1.22 23.47
CA ARG A 477 -7.93 -1.11 24.71
C ARG A 477 -7.44 -0.07 25.71
N HIS A 478 -6.15 0.33 25.67
CA HIS A 478 -5.55 1.29 26.60
C HIS A 478 -4.45 2.15 25.93
N ALA A 479 -4.54 2.35 24.61
CA ALA A 479 -3.47 2.96 23.81
C ALA A 479 -3.06 4.35 24.34
N VAL A 480 -4.05 5.17 24.72
CA VAL A 480 -3.85 6.51 25.29
C VAL A 480 -2.94 6.50 26.52
N PHE A 481 -3.28 5.67 27.52
CA PHE A 481 -2.57 5.65 28.80
C PHE A 481 -1.23 4.91 28.73
N ARG A 482 -1.01 4.12 27.67
CA ARG A 482 0.27 3.43 27.41
C ARG A 482 1.16 4.19 26.42
N HIS A 483 0.71 5.34 25.91
CA HIS A 483 1.39 6.12 24.87
C HIS A 483 1.65 5.27 23.61
N GLN A 484 0.61 4.59 23.13
CA GLN A 484 0.65 3.68 21.98
C GLN A 484 -0.42 4.00 20.92
N VAL A 485 -1.02 5.20 20.96
CA VAL A 485 -2.08 5.62 20.03
C VAL A 485 -1.58 5.60 18.59
N PHE A 486 -0.43 6.22 18.32
CA PHE A 486 0.13 6.25 16.96
C PHE A 486 0.68 4.90 16.53
N SER A 487 1.15 4.10 17.49
CA SER A 487 1.59 2.72 17.22
C SER A 487 0.42 1.84 16.77
N ALA A 488 -0.71 1.93 17.46
CA ALA A 488 -1.94 1.20 17.10
C ALA A 488 -2.50 1.64 15.74
N LEU A 489 -2.31 2.91 15.38
CA LEU A 489 -2.78 3.49 14.12
C LEU A 489 -1.88 3.12 12.92
N LEU A 490 -0.56 3.26 13.07
CA LEU A 490 0.36 3.29 11.94
C LEU A 490 1.06 1.94 11.68
N LEU A 491 1.29 1.11 12.70
CA LEU A 491 2.07 -0.13 12.54
C LEU A 491 1.33 -1.29 11.84
N PRO A 492 0.01 -1.51 11.99
CA PRO A 492 -0.66 -2.66 11.37
C PRO A 492 -0.57 -2.70 9.84
N SER A 493 -0.42 -1.56 9.17
CA SER A 493 -0.27 -1.53 7.70
C SER A 493 1.12 -1.99 7.25
N LEU A 494 2.13 -1.92 8.11
CA LEU A 494 3.51 -2.25 7.78
C LEU A 494 3.72 -3.77 7.67
N THR A 495 3.08 -4.59 8.50
CA THR A 495 3.14 -6.07 8.37
C THR A 495 2.62 -6.54 7.01
N ARG A 496 1.57 -5.88 6.50
CA ARG A 496 1.06 -6.13 5.14
C ARG A 496 2.05 -5.74 4.05
N ALA A 497 2.86 -4.71 4.27
CA ALA A 497 3.93 -4.34 3.34
C ALA A 497 5.06 -5.38 3.34
N VAL A 498 5.42 -5.93 4.51
CA VAL A 498 6.37 -7.05 4.63
C VAL A 498 5.88 -8.27 3.84
N GLN A 499 4.62 -8.67 4.04
CA GLN A 499 4.01 -9.78 3.30
C GLN A 499 4.07 -9.57 1.78
N ARG A 500 3.70 -8.38 1.30
CA ARG A 500 3.75 -8.05 -0.13
C ARG A 500 5.17 -8.07 -0.69
N THR A 501 6.16 -7.68 0.11
CA THR A 501 7.56 -7.73 -0.27
C THR A 501 8.04 -9.17 -0.40
N ALA A 502 7.71 -10.03 0.55
CA ALA A 502 8.03 -11.46 0.48
C ALA A 502 7.44 -12.11 -0.80
N TYR A 503 6.15 -11.87 -1.06
CA TYR A 503 5.48 -12.36 -2.25
C TYR A 503 6.07 -11.79 -3.56
N GLY A 504 6.48 -10.53 -3.55
CA GLY A 504 7.15 -9.87 -4.67
C GLY A 504 8.52 -10.48 -4.96
N GLN A 505 9.35 -10.68 -3.92
CA GLN A 505 10.70 -11.25 -4.03
C GLN A 505 10.65 -12.72 -4.45
N ALA A 506 9.77 -13.53 -3.86
CA ALA A 506 9.55 -14.90 -4.31
C ALA A 506 9.19 -14.96 -5.81
N GLY A 507 8.37 -14.01 -6.29
CA GLY A 507 8.06 -13.88 -7.71
C GLY A 507 9.26 -13.46 -8.57
N VAL A 508 10.18 -12.63 -8.06
CA VAL A 508 11.44 -12.26 -8.73
C VAL A 508 12.35 -13.47 -8.85
N ASP A 509 12.50 -14.23 -7.76
CA ASP A 509 13.33 -15.43 -7.72
C ASP A 509 12.77 -16.51 -8.66
N ALA A 510 11.43 -16.68 -8.69
CA ALA A 510 10.75 -17.56 -9.62
C ALA A 510 10.97 -17.16 -11.10
N MET A 511 10.85 -15.86 -11.43
CA MET A 511 11.15 -15.37 -12.79
C MET A 511 12.60 -15.66 -13.19
N MET A 512 13.55 -15.48 -12.28
CA MET A 512 14.97 -15.69 -12.54
C MET A 512 15.27 -17.17 -12.83
N VAL A 513 14.72 -18.08 -12.01
CA VAL A 513 14.84 -19.53 -12.23
C VAL A 513 14.10 -19.96 -13.49
N ALA A 514 12.92 -19.42 -13.78
CA ALA A 514 12.18 -19.71 -15.01
C ALA A 514 12.97 -19.34 -16.28
N CYS A 515 13.66 -18.19 -16.27
CA CYS A 515 14.55 -17.82 -17.37
C CYS A 515 15.76 -18.77 -17.50
N ALA A 516 16.34 -19.22 -16.38
CA ALA A 516 17.42 -20.21 -16.39
C ALA A 516 16.96 -21.56 -16.96
N LEU A 517 15.78 -22.03 -16.54
CA LEU A 517 15.14 -23.26 -17.02
C LEU A 517 14.90 -23.20 -18.53
N GLU A 518 14.42 -22.06 -19.05
CA GLU A 518 14.19 -21.90 -20.49
C GLU A 518 15.50 -21.86 -21.28
N ARG A 519 16.55 -21.22 -20.77
CA ARG A 519 17.89 -21.27 -21.39
C ARG A 519 18.45 -22.69 -21.40
N TYR A 520 18.26 -23.46 -20.32
CA TYR A 520 18.64 -24.87 -20.27
C TYR A 520 17.89 -25.67 -21.35
N ARG A 521 16.57 -25.47 -21.48
CA ARG A 521 15.74 -26.10 -22.51
C ARG A 521 16.21 -25.75 -23.93
N LEU A 522 16.58 -24.49 -24.18
CA LEU A 522 17.12 -24.07 -25.48
C LEU A 522 18.44 -24.78 -25.82
N ALA A 523 19.28 -25.05 -24.83
CA ALA A 523 20.56 -25.74 -25.03
C ALA A 523 20.42 -27.28 -25.12
N HIS A 524 19.50 -27.88 -24.36
CA HIS A 524 19.40 -29.34 -24.19
C HIS A 524 18.14 -29.98 -24.78
N GLY A 525 17.17 -29.18 -25.25
CA GLY A 525 15.89 -29.63 -25.81
C GLY A 525 14.81 -29.96 -24.77
N ALA A 526 15.14 -30.11 -23.49
CA ALA A 526 14.19 -30.43 -22.41
C ALA A 526 14.54 -29.70 -21.11
N PHE A 527 13.55 -29.55 -20.21
CA PHE A 527 13.81 -29.05 -18.85
C PHE A 527 14.57 -30.07 -18.01
N PRO A 528 15.42 -29.64 -17.05
CA PRO A 528 16.20 -30.55 -16.21
C PRO A 528 15.31 -31.29 -15.20
N GLU A 529 15.74 -32.47 -14.74
CA GLU A 529 15.03 -33.20 -13.67
C GLU A 529 15.15 -32.50 -12.30
N THR A 530 16.22 -31.75 -12.08
CA THR A 530 16.50 -31.05 -10.82
C THR A 530 17.08 -29.66 -11.07
N LEU A 531 16.89 -28.73 -10.13
CA LEU A 531 17.35 -27.35 -10.28
C LEU A 531 18.88 -27.23 -10.25
N GLU A 532 19.59 -28.16 -9.61
CA GLU A 532 21.05 -28.13 -9.47
C GLU A 532 21.77 -28.19 -10.81
N LYS A 533 21.15 -28.79 -11.84
CA LYS A 533 21.68 -28.83 -13.21
C LYS A 533 21.77 -27.45 -13.87
N LEU A 534 21.13 -26.42 -13.30
CA LEU A 534 21.23 -25.04 -13.79
C LEU A 534 22.56 -24.38 -13.37
N VAL A 535 23.23 -24.91 -12.34
CA VAL A 535 24.46 -24.35 -11.77
C VAL A 535 25.69 -25.06 -12.36
N PRO A 536 26.77 -24.34 -12.70
CA PRO A 536 26.93 -22.88 -12.68
C PRO A 536 26.56 -22.20 -14.03
N GLU A 537 26.28 -22.98 -15.07
CA GLU A 537 26.21 -22.49 -16.46
C GLU A 537 25.07 -21.49 -16.71
N PHE A 538 23.87 -21.76 -16.20
CA PHE A 538 22.69 -20.92 -16.43
C PHE A 538 22.43 -19.94 -15.29
N VAL A 539 22.90 -20.27 -14.09
CA VAL A 539 22.84 -19.41 -12.90
C VAL A 539 24.04 -19.66 -11.96
N PRO A 540 24.70 -18.62 -11.44
CA PRO A 540 25.85 -18.81 -10.54
C PRO A 540 25.47 -19.48 -9.21
N LYS A 541 24.30 -19.13 -8.66
CA LYS A 541 23.75 -19.67 -7.42
C LYS A 541 22.23 -19.61 -7.46
N LEU A 542 21.56 -20.69 -7.10
CA LEU A 542 20.11 -20.73 -6.99
C LEU A 542 19.60 -19.87 -5.82
N PRO A 543 18.47 -19.17 -5.99
CA PRO A 543 17.81 -18.51 -4.88
C PRO A 543 17.18 -19.58 -3.98
N HIS A 544 17.03 -19.25 -2.71
CA HIS A 544 16.26 -20.03 -1.75
C HIS A 544 14.90 -19.37 -1.55
N ASP A 545 13.98 -20.09 -0.94
CA ASP A 545 12.66 -19.59 -0.56
C ASP A 545 12.79 -18.54 0.55
N ILE A 546 12.33 -17.32 0.27
CA ILE A 546 12.36 -16.18 1.19
C ILE A 546 11.64 -16.45 2.53
N ILE A 547 10.71 -17.41 2.56
CA ILE A 547 9.91 -17.68 3.75
C ILE A 547 10.67 -18.49 4.79
N ASN A 548 11.35 -19.56 4.39
CA ASN A 548 11.95 -20.53 5.30
C ASN A 548 13.45 -20.78 5.08
N GLY A 549 14.06 -20.11 4.09
CA GLY A 549 15.48 -20.27 3.77
C GLY A 549 15.84 -21.57 3.05
N GLN A 550 14.88 -22.45 2.76
CA GLN A 550 15.11 -23.74 2.09
C GLN A 550 15.16 -23.57 0.57
N PRO A 551 15.69 -24.54 -0.20
CA PRO A 551 15.61 -24.51 -1.66
C PRO A 551 14.16 -24.41 -2.16
N LEU A 552 13.95 -23.65 -3.24
CA LEU A 552 12.66 -23.61 -3.94
C LEU A 552 12.25 -25.03 -4.38
N LYS A 553 10.95 -25.31 -4.35
CA LYS A 553 10.42 -26.61 -4.74
C LYS A 553 10.22 -26.64 -6.25
N TYR A 554 10.65 -27.73 -6.88
CA TYR A 554 10.59 -27.92 -8.33
C TYR A 554 10.21 -29.35 -8.67
N ARG A 555 9.35 -29.51 -9.68
CA ARG A 555 9.09 -30.81 -10.31
C ARG A 555 8.72 -30.65 -11.78
N ARG A 556 9.11 -31.62 -12.60
CA ARG A 556 8.59 -31.77 -13.96
C ARG A 556 7.15 -32.29 -13.93
N THR A 557 6.37 -31.90 -14.92
CA THR A 557 5.00 -32.40 -15.14
C THR A 557 4.96 -33.32 -16.35
N GLU A 558 3.98 -34.22 -16.38
CA GLU A 558 3.82 -35.24 -17.44
C GLU A 558 3.63 -34.63 -18.85
N ASP A 559 3.09 -33.41 -18.91
CA ASP A 559 2.89 -32.62 -20.14
C ASP A 559 4.17 -31.99 -20.71
N GLY A 560 5.33 -32.26 -20.08
CA GLY A 560 6.64 -31.76 -20.47
C GLY A 560 6.96 -30.36 -19.92
N LEU A 561 6.10 -29.78 -19.09
CA LEU A 561 6.34 -28.52 -18.38
C LEU A 561 6.94 -28.75 -16.98
N TYR A 562 6.81 -27.76 -16.11
CA TYR A 562 7.27 -27.82 -14.73
C TYR A 562 6.37 -27.00 -13.79
N VAL A 563 6.51 -27.30 -12.50
CA VAL A 563 5.98 -26.48 -11.41
C VAL A 563 7.17 -26.05 -10.55
N LEU A 564 7.27 -24.74 -10.30
CA LEU A 564 8.24 -24.13 -9.40
C LEU A 564 7.48 -23.36 -8.32
N TYR A 565 7.79 -23.53 -7.03
CA TYR A 565 7.03 -22.86 -5.98
C TYR A 565 7.81 -22.58 -4.70
N SER A 566 7.32 -21.59 -3.96
CA SER A 566 7.63 -21.30 -2.55
C SER A 566 6.50 -21.82 -1.67
N VAL A 567 6.79 -22.20 -0.43
CA VAL A 567 5.80 -22.71 0.54
C VAL A 567 4.76 -21.66 0.97
N GLY A 568 4.93 -20.41 0.54
CA GLY A 568 3.95 -19.36 0.77
C GLY A 568 3.86 -18.87 2.21
N TRP A 569 2.89 -17.97 2.47
CA TRP A 569 2.81 -17.23 3.73
C TRP A 569 2.30 -18.05 4.92
N ASN A 570 1.67 -19.20 4.65
CA ASN A 570 1.21 -20.14 5.69
C ASN A 570 2.35 -21.06 6.19
N GLU A 571 3.55 -20.95 5.62
CA GLU A 571 4.74 -21.75 5.99
C GLU A 571 4.51 -23.26 5.86
N THR A 572 3.57 -23.68 5.00
CA THR A 572 3.18 -25.07 4.83
C THR A 572 3.33 -25.45 3.36
N ASP A 573 4.02 -26.55 3.07
CA ASP A 573 4.13 -27.09 1.70
C ASP A 573 2.80 -27.75 1.33
N ASP A 574 2.01 -27.05 0.52
CA ASP A 574 0.72 -27.52 0.01
C ASP A 574 0.87 -28.29 -1.32
N GLY A 575 2.08 -28.77 -1.61
CA GLY A 575 2.38 -29.63 -2.75
C GLY A 575 2.30 -28.90 -4.10
N GLY A 576 2.53 -27.60 -4.14
CA GLY A 576 2.40 -26.73 -5.31
C GLY A 576 0.96 -26.33 -5.60
N THR A 577 0.14 -26.11 -4.57
CA THR A 577 -1.30 -25.79 -4.71
C THR A 577 -1.58 -24.33 -4.39
N VAL A 578 -2.19 -23.62 -5.34
CA VAL A 578 -2.61 -22.23 -5.16
C VAL A 578 -3.94 -22.17 -4.39
N ALA A 579 -3.98 -21.42 -3.30
CA ALA A 579 -5.23 -21.16 -2.58
C ALA A 579 -6.01 -19.98 -3.23
N MET A 580 -7.34 -20.02 -3.13
CA MET A 580 -8.23 -19.00 -3.67
C MET A 580 -9.11 -18.36 -2.59
N LYS A 581 -9.34 -17.04 -2.70
CA LYS A 581 -10.29 -16.26 -1.91
C LYS A 581 -11.66 -16.19 -2.59
N GLY A 582 -12.69 -16.57 -1.84
CA GLY A 582 -14.09 -16.35 -2.17
C GLY A 582 -14.57 -17.10 -3.43
N LYS A 583 -15.81 -16.81 -3.84
CA LYS A 583 -16.41 -17.40 -5.06
C LYS A 583 -15.83 -16.80 -6.36
N ASP A 584 -15.09 -15.69 -6.26
CA ASP A 584 -14.58 -14.92 -7.39
C ASP A 584 -13.19 -15.39 -7.89
N GLY A 585 -12.58 -16.41 -7.26
CA GLY A 585 -11.37 -17.07 -7.76
C GLY A 585 -10.10 -16.23 -7.71
N GLN A 586 -9.99 -15.25 -6.81
CA GLN A 586 -8.73 -14.48 -6.65
C GLN A 586 -7.74 -15.31 -5.83
N VAL A 587 -6.45 -15.24 -6.15
CA VAL A 587 -5.40 -15.92 -5.38
C VAL A 587 -5.40 -15.43 -3.92
N ASP A 588 -5.41 -16.37 -2.97
CA ASP A 588 -5.17 -16.09 -1.56
C ASP A 588 -3.68 -16.12 -1.30
N TRP A 589 -3.08 -14.96 -0.99
CA TRP A 589 -1.64 -14.89 -0.71
C TRP A 589 -1.29 -15.28 0.73
N GLU A 590 -2.28 -15.48 1.60
CA GLU A 590 -2.10 -15.89 3.01
C GLU A 590 -2.14 -17.41 3.20
N LYS A 591 -2.58 -18.15 2.17
CA LYS A 591 -2.79 -19.60 2.21
C LYS A 591 -2.23 -20.22 0.94
N GLY A 592 -1.90 -21.51 1.00
CA GLY A 592 -1.39 -22.20 -0.18
C GLY A 592 0.04 -21.79 -0.51
N ASP A 593 0.59 -22.50 -1.50
CA ASP A 593 1.90 -22.21 -2.06
C ASP A 593 1.86 -21.02 -3.01
N TRP A 594 3.01 -20.40 -3.21
CA TRP A 594 3.22 -19.42 -4.25
C TRP A 594 3.82 -20.10 -5.48
N VAL A 595 2.96 -20.38 -6.47
CA VAL A 595 3.21 -21.30 -7.57
C VAL A 595 3.47 -20.56 -8.88
N TRP A 596 4.58 -20.93 -9.52
CA TRP A 596 4.94 -20.61 -10.89
C TRP A 596 4.69 -21.85 -11.74
N ARG A 597 3.59 -21.81 -12.49
CA ARG A 597 3.21 -22.82 -13.48
C ARG A 597 2.84 -22.13 -14.78
N LEU A 598 3.49 -22.52 -15.87
CA LEU A 598 3.11 -22.09 -17.21
C LEU A 598 1.94 -22.96 -17.70
N GLU A 599 1.06 -22.39 -18.48
CA GLU A 599 -0.02 -23.11 -19.18
C GLU A 599 0.26 -23.07 -20.69
N LYS A 600 -0.19 -24.09 -21.43
CA LYS A 600 -0.03 -24.18 -22.89
C LYS A 600 -1.03 -23.30 -23.64
#